data_AF-A0A7W5S5H7-F1
#
_entry.id   AF-A0A7W5S5H7-F1
#
_cell.length_a   1.000
_cell.length_b   1.000
_cell.length_c   1.000
_cell.angle_alpha   90.00
_cell.angle_beta   90.00
_cell.angle_gamma   90.00
#
_symmetry.space_group_name_H-M   'P 1'
#
loop_
_entity.id
_entity.type
_entity.pdbx_description
1 polymer ?
#
loop_
_entity_poly.entity_id
_entity_poly.type
_entity_poly.pdbx_seq_one_letter_code
_entity_poly.pdbx_strand_id
1 'polypeptide(L)'
;MRNIEIIEAKPAKTIRRKRIDAWISALSFAEAAAKQVVQGGEKLSPRYFLINCRIGIEPSANKGTDAQRRSALIEIIESMRPVEKHLSTSTWLVRLHIQTATQVRDFLTGPLDVELDGLHVTHSSRDNRAAFGTTDLQS
;
A
#
# COMPACT_ATOMS: atom_id res chain seq x y z
N MET A 1 7.85 -19.16 45.88
CA MET A 1 8.36 -18.97 44.50
C MET A 1 7.24 -18.33 43.69
N ARG A 2 7.44 -17.11 43.16
CA ARG A 2 6.39 -16.39 42.41
C ARG A 2 6.37 -16.92 40.98
N ASN A 3 5.27 -17.55 40.59
CA ASN A 3 4.94 -17.77 39.19
C ASN A 3 4.64 -16.40 38.56
N ILE A 4 5.51 -15.94 37.68
CA ILE A 4 5.20 -14.82 36.80
C ILE A 4 4.39 -15.42 35.65
N GLU A 5 3.07 -15.33 35.73
CA GLU A 5 2.20 -15.59 34.59
C GLU A 5 2.49 -14.55 33.51
N ILE A 6 2.92 -15.03 32.34
CA ILE A 6 3.11 -14.23 31.14
C ILE A 6 1.71 -13.90 30.59
N ILE A 7 1.13 -12.78 31.03
CA ILE A 7 -0.17 -12.31 30.54
C ILE A 7 0.02 -11.65 29.16
N GLU A 8 -0.33 -12.43 28.14
CA GLU A 8 -1.11 -12.04 26.94
C GLU A 8 -0.67 -10.83 26.09
N ALA A 9 0.41 -10.98 25.32
CA ALA A 9 0.66 -10.14 24.13
C ALA A 9 -0.11 -10.62 22.85
N LYS A 10 -0.90 -11.70 22.94
CA LYS A 10 -1.60 -12.33 21.81
C LYS A 10 -2.79 -11.54 21.22
N PRO A 11 -3.64 -10.81 21.97
CA PRO A 11 -4.85 -10.22 21.39
C PRO A 11 -4.55 -9.06 20.44
N ALA A 12 -3.60 -8.17 20.78
CA ALA A 12 -3.25 -7.00 19.95
C ALA A 12 -2.67 -7.37 18.58
N LYS A 13 -1.80 -8.40 18.53
CA LYS A 13 -1.21 -8.90 17.28
C LYS A 13 -2.29 -9.50 16.35
N THR A 14 -3.23 -10.26 16.92
CA THR A 14 -4.33 -10.88 16.17
C THR A 14 -5.30 -9.83 15.63
N ILE A 15 -5.63 -8.78 16.40
CA ILE A 15 -6.51 -7.69 15.94
C ILE A 15 -5.85 -6.91 14.80
N ARG A 16 -4.57 -6.55 14.94
CA ARG A 16 -3.83 -5.87 13.87
C ARG A 16 -3.84 -6.69 12.58
N ARG A 17 -3.56 -8.00 12.67
CA ARG A 17 -3.54 -8.87 11.50
C ARG A 17 -4.90 -8.95 10.81
N LYS A 18 -5.99 -9.10 11.58
CA LYS A 18 -7.36 -9.07 11.04
C LYS A 18 -7.67 -7.78 10.27
N ARG A 19 -7.22 -6.62 10.76
CA ARG A 19 -7.39 -5.33 10.05
C ARG A 19 -6.65 -5.33 8.71
N ILE A 20 -5.40 -5.80 8.71
CA ILE A 20 -4.58 -5.90 7.48
C ILE A 20 -5.23 -6.85 6.48
N ASP A 21 -5.64 -8.04 6.92
CA ASP A 21 -6.29 -9.02 6.05
C ASP A 21 -7.61 -8.49 5.47
N ALA A 22 -8.38 -7.70 6.22
CA ALA A 22 -9.60 -7.07 5.72
C ALA A 22 -9.31 -6.04 4.61
N TRP A 23 -8.27 -5.20 4.76
CA TRP A 23 -7.86 -4.27 3.72
C TRP A 23 -7.36 -4.97 2.45
N ILE A 24 -6.52 -6.01 2.62
CA ILE A 24 -6.05 -6.84 1.50
C ILE A 24 -7.23 -7.51 0.79
N SER A 25 -8.20 -8.02 1.55
CA SER A 25 -9.39 -8.66 1.00
C SER A 25 -10.25 -7.66 0.22
N ALA A 26 -10.47 -6.45 0.75
CA ALA A 26 -11.22 -5.41 0.07
C ALA A 26 -10.56 -4.98 -1.26
N LEU A 27 -9.23 -4.81 -1.26
CA LEU A 27 -8.47 -4.49 -2.46
C LEU A 27 -8.54 -5.63 -3.49
N SER A 28 -8.36 -6.87 -3.03
CA SER A 28 -8.41 -8.05 -3.89
C SER A 28 -9.78 -8.23 -4.54
N PHE A 29 -10.86 -7.99 -3.79
CA PHE A 29 -12.22 -8.01 -4.30
C PHE A 29 -12.45 -6.90 -5.34
N ALA A 30 -12.01 -5.67 -5.07
CA ALA A 30 -12.14 -4.56 -6.02
C ALA A 30 -11.37 -4.82 -7.31
N GLU A 31 -10.16 -5.36 -7.23
CA GLU A 31 -9.36 -5.75 -8.39
C GLU A 31 -10.02 -6.89 -9.18
N ALA A 32 -10.60 -7.88 -8.50
CA ALA A 32 -11.35 -8.96 -9.15
C ALA A 32 -12.59 -8.45 -9.87
N ALA A 33 -13.33 -7.52 -9.26
CA ALA A 33 -14.48 -6.86 -9.88
C ALA A 33 -14.05 -6.05 -11.12
N ALA A 34 -12.97 -5.27 -11.01
CA ALA A 34 -12.46 -4.45 -12.10
C ALA A 34 -12.01 -5.29 -13.32
N LYS A 35 -11.49 -6.50 -13.11
CA LYS A 35 -11.15 -7.46 -14.19
C LYS A 35 -12.35 -7.91 -15.03
N GLN A 36 -13.56 -7.87 -14.47
CA GLN A 36 -14.78 -8.30 -15.15
C GLN A 36 -15.50 -7.14 -15.85
N VAL A 37 -15.09 -5.89 -15.60
CA VAL A 37 -15.73 -4.72 -16.21
C VAL A 37 -15.38 -4.67 -17.70
N VAL A 38 -16.43 -4.51 -18.50
CA VAL A 38 -16.36 -4.33 -19.96
C VAL A 38 -16.87 -2.94 -20.29
N GLN A 39 -16.11 -2.18 -21.08
CA GLN A 39 -16.49 -0.86 -21.55
C GLN A 39 -16.35 -0.82 -23.07
N GLY A 40 -17.43 -0.48 -23.78
CA GLY A 40 -17.42 -0.46 -25.24
C GLY A 40 -17.23 -1.83 -25.90
N GLY A 41 -17.60 -2.92 -25.21
CA GLY A 41 -17.43 -4.29 -25.70
C GLY A 41 -16.04 -4.90 -25.43
N GLU A 42 -15.12 -4.14 -24.86
CA GLU A 42 -13.77 -4.60 -24.53
C GLU A 42 -13.54 -4.70 -23.03
N LYS A 43 -12.74 -5.69 -22.62
CA LYS A 43 -12.27 -5.80 -21.23
C LYS A 43 -11.29 -4.68 -20.95
N LEU A 44 -11.46 -4.03 -19.80
CA LEU A 44 -10.57 -2.97 -19.40
C LEU A 44 -9.14 -3.50 -19.21
N SER A 45 -8.19 -2.83 -19.86
CA SER A 45 -6.78 -3.16 -19.73
C SER A 45 -6.24 -2.70 -18.36
N PRO A 46 -5.27 -3.44 -17.79
CA PRO A 46 -4.64 -3.03 -16.54
C PRO A 46 -3.76 -1.79 -16.73
N ARG A 47 -3.75 -0.93 -15.72
CA ARG A 47 -2.99 0.33 -15.65
C ARG A 47 -1.86 0.23 -14.65
N TYR A 48 -0.83 1.04 -14.86
CA TYR A 48 0.27 1.21 -13.92
C TYR A 48 -0.02 2.37 -12.97
N PHE A 49 0.30 2.16 -11.70
CA PHE A 49 0.20 3.15 -10.65
C PHE A 49 1.52 3.29 -9.92
N LEU A 50 1.97 4.53 -9.76
CA LEU A 50 3.06 4.88 -8.88
C LEU A 50 2.49 5.25 -7.52
N ILE A 51 2.94 4.58 -6.47
CA ILE A 51 2.53 4.79 -5.09
C ILE A 51 3.74 5.31 -4.35
N ASN A 52 3.65 6.52 -3.80
CA ASN A 52 4.65 7.11 -2.92
C ASN A 52 4.03 7.38 -1.55
N CYS A 53 4.74 7.03 -0.47
CA CYS A 53 4.29 7.33 0.88
C CYS A 53 5.37 7.97 1.75
N ARG A 54 4.93 8.84 2.65
CA ARG A 54 5.72 9.39 3.75
C ARG A 54 4.96 9.17 5.05
N ILE A 55 5.59 8.51 6.01
CA ILE A 55 4.98 8.22 7.32
C ILE A 55 5.57 9.20 8.34
N GLY A 56 4.71 9.95 9.04
CA GLY A 56 5.10 10.82 10.15
C GLY A 56 5.65 10.01 11.32
N ILE A 57 6.57 10.57 12.10
CA ILE A 57 7.22 9.87 13.22
C ILE A 57 6.34 9.82 14.46
N GLU A 58 5.33 10.68 14.52
CA GLU A 58 4.41 10.81 15.63
C GLU A 58 3.49 9.58 15.73
N PRO A 59 3.17 9.12 16.96
CA PRO A 59 2.19 8.08 17.17
C PRO A 59 0.78 8.60 16.87
N SER A 60 0.00 7.80 16.14
CA SER A 60 -1.43 8.05 15.92
C SER A 60 -2.24 7.43 17.06
N ALA A 61 -3.23 8.17 17.57
CA ALA A 61 -4.16 7.68 18.58
C ALA A 61 -4.93 6.42 18.13
N ASN A 62 -5.23 6.31 16.83
CA ASN A 62 -6.11 5.27 16.27
C ASN A 62 -5.38 4.23 15.41
N LYS A 63 -4.20 4.57 14.91
CA LYS A 63 -3.44 3.76 13.94
C LYS A 63 -2.13 3.23 14.51
N GLY A 64 -1.72 3.68 15.70
CA GLY A 64 -0.54 3.21 16.40
C GLY A 64 0.73 3.94 15.95
N THR A 65 1.88 3.29 16.16
CA THR A 65 3.20 3.90 15.88
C THR A 65 3.49 3.97 14.38
N ASP A 66 4.43 4.84 14.00
CA ASP A 66 4.93 4.97 12.62
C ASP A 66 5.36 3.60 12.03
N ALA A 67 6.06 2.78 12.82
CA ALA A 67 6.49 1.45 12.40
C ALA A 67 5.31 0.51 12.14
N GLN A 68 4.23 0.60 12.95
CA GLN A 68 3.03 -0.19 12.76
C GLN A 68 2.25 0.23 11.51
N ARG A 69 2.09 1.54 11.28
CA ARG A 69 1.44 2.10 10.08
C ARG A 69 2.22 1.75 8.82
N ARG A 70 3.53 1.96 8.84
CA ARG A 70 4.45 1.61 7.74
C ARG A 70 4.39 0.13 7.38
N SER A 71 4.54 -0.75 8.37
CA SER A 71 4.52 -2.19 8.14
C SER A 71 3.15 -2.65 7.61
N ALA A 72 2.04 -2.12 8.13
CA ALA A 72 0.71 -2.42 7.60
C ALA A 72 0.53 -1.96 6.15
N LEU A 73 0.96 -0.73 5.81
CA LEU A 73 0.90 -0.22 4.44
C LEU A 73 1.74 -1.08 3.49
N ILE A 74 2.97 -1.43 3.88
CA ILE A 74 3.86 -2.28 3.06
C ILE A 74 3.22 -3.64 2.80
N GLU A 75 2.61 -4.28 3.81
CA GLU A 75 1.93 -5.57 3.62
C GLU A 75 0.79 -5.48 2.60
N ILE A 76 -0.01 -4.40 2.64
CA ILE A 76 -1.08 -4.18 1.64
C ILE A 76 -0.45 -3.98 0.25
N ILE A 77 0.61 -3.17 0.14
CA ILE A 77 1.26 -2.90 -1.14
C ILE A 77 1.89 -4.17 -1.73
N GLU A 78 2.57 -4.96 -0.92
CA GLU A 78 3.20 -6.21 -1.36
C GLU A 78 2.17 -7.26 -1.78
N SER A 79 0.95 -7.23 -1.20
CA SER A 79 -0.16 -8.08 -1.65
C SER A 79 -0.59 -7.81 -3.10
N MET A 80 -0.35 -6.60 -3.62
CA MET A 80 -0.62 -6.23 -5.02
C MET A 80 0.43 -6.77 -5.99
N ARG A 81 1.50 -7.41 -5.48
CA ARG A 81 2.66 -7.87 -6.26
C ARG A 81 3.27 -6.74 -7.09
N PRO A 82 3.91 -5.74 -6.44
CA PRO A 82 4.55 -4.64 -7.12
C PRO A 82 5.48 -5.14 -8.22
N VAL A 83 5.43 -4.47 -9.36
CA VAL A 83 6.30 -4.75 -10.50
C VAL A 83 7.70 -4.23 -10.19
N GLU A 84 7.79 -3.08 -9.51
CA GLU A 84 9.04 -2.46 -9.05
C GLU A 84 8.87 -1.86 -7.65
N LYS A 85 9.95 -1.89 -6.87
CA LYS A 85 10.07 -1.27 -5.54
C LYS A 85 11.34 -0.44 -5.49
N HIS A 86 11.19 0.87 -5.32
CA HIS A 86 12.31 1.78 -5.13
C HIS A 86 12.62 1.89 -3.62
N LEU A 87 13.70 1.24 -3.21
CA LEU A 87 14.10 1.15 -1.80
C LEU A 87 14.45 2.51 -1.18
N SER A 88 14.98 3.45 -1.98
CA SER A 88 15.43 4.76 -1.50
C SER A 88 14.31 5.77 -1.27
N THR A 89 13.13 5.60 -1.89
CA THR A 89 12.10 6.66 -1.95
C THR A 89 10.75 6.24 -1.38
N SER A 90 10.63 5.05 -0.74
CA SER A 90 9.32 4.49 -0.34
C SER A 90 8.30 4.58 -1.47
N THR A 91 8.74 4.15 -2.67
CA THR A 91 7.94 4.22 -3.89
C THR A 91 7.78 2.83 -4.48
N TRP A 92 6.55 2.49 -4.85
CA TRP A 92 6.20 1.24 -5.51
C TRP A 92 5.49 1.52 -6.81
N LEU A 93 5.68 0.60 -7.72
CA LEU A 93 4.94 0.55 -8.96
C LEU A 93 4.11 -0.72 -8.97
N VAL A 94 2.80 -0.56 -9.17
CA VAL A 94 1.86 -1.68 -9.24
C VAL A 94 1.12 -1.66 -10.56
N ARG A 95 0.63 -2.83 -10.99
CA ARG A 95 -0.19 -2.98 -12.19
C ARG A 95 -1.54 -3.60 -11.81
N LEU A 96 -2.62 -2.86 -12.01
CA LEU A 96 -3.97 -3.22 -11.54
C LEU A 96 -5.03 -2.98 -12.62
N HIS A 97 -6.16 -3.69 -12.57
CA HIS A 97 -7.34 -3.44 -13.40
C HIS A 97 -8.25 -2.35 -12.81
N ILE A 98 -8.06 -1.97 -11.54
CA ILE A 98 -8.64 -0.74 -11.00
C ILE A 98 -8.23 0.44 -11.90
N GLN A 99 -9.19 1.28 -12.28
CA GLN A 99 -8.99 2.27 -13.35
C GLN A 99 -8.58 3.66 -12.88
N THR A 100 -8.73 3.97 -11.58
CA THR A 100 -8.48 5.33 -11.07
C THR A 100 -7.49 5.32 -9.91
N ALA A 101 -6.60 6.32 -9.89
CA ALA A 101 -5.63 6.48 -8.82
C ALA A 101 -6.31 6.75 -7.46
N THR A 102 -7.44 7.48 -7.47
CA THR A 102 -8.25 7.75 -6.28
C THR A 102 -8.74 6.46 -5.62
N GLN A 103 -9.28 5.50 -6.38
CA GLN A 103 -9.73 4.22 -5.81
C GLN A 103 -8.57 3.44 -5.18
N VAL A 104 -7.42 3.37 -5.85
CA VAL A 104 -6.23 2.71 -5.29
C VAL A 104 -5.77 3.41 -4.01
N ARG A 105 -5.72 4.74 -4.01
CA ARG A 105 -5.38 5.54 -2.84
C ARG A 105 -6.32 5.25 -1.67
N ASP A 106 -7.63 5.22 -1.91
CA ASP A 106 -8.62 5.04 -0.85
C ASP A 106 -8.49 3.66 -0.16
N PHE A 107 -8.03 2.61 -0.85
CA PHE A 107 -7.68 1.34 -0.20
C PHE A 107 -6.41 1.44 0.65
N LEU A 108 -5.44 2.24 0.24
CA LEU A 108 -4.14 2.38 0.87
C LEU A 108 -4.12 3.36 2.05
N THR A 109 -5.14 4.21 2.22
CA THR A 109 -5.26 5.10 3.39
C THR A 109 -5.69 4.39 4.65
N GLY A 110 -6.23 3.17 4.57
CA GLY A 110 -6.69 2.38 5.72
C GLY A 110 -5.73 2.34 6.93
N PRO A 111 -4.44 1.98 6.76
CA PRO A 111 -3.45 1.97 7.84
C PRO A 111 -2.90 3.35 8.23
N LEU A 112 -3.17 4.40 7.43
CA LEU A 112 -2.55 5.71 7.59
C LEU A 112 -3.38 6.64 8.48
N ASP A 113 -2.68 7.60 9.06
CA ASP A 113 -3.29 8.77 9.69
C ASP A 113 -3.15 9.98 8.77
N VAL A 114 -4.27 10.53 8.30
CA VAL A 114 -4.29 11.57 7.27
C VAL A 114 -3.67 12.90 7.70
N GLU A 115 -3.55 13.12 9.01
CA GLU A 115 -2.93 14.35 9.54
C GLU A 115 -1.41 14.21 9.68
N LEU A 116 -0.89 12.96 9.76
CA LEU A 116 0.53 12.68 9.99
C LEU A 116 1.24 12.13 8.75
N ASP A 117 0.50 11.40 7.91
CA ASP A 117 1.06 10.61 6.83
C ASP A 117 0.68 11.19 5.46
N GLY A 118 1.63 11.19 4.55
CA GLY A 118 1.44 11.53 3.13
C GLY A 118 1.32 10.29 2.27
N LEU A 119 0.29 10.23 1.42
CA LEU A 119 0.13 9.19 0.40
C LEU A 119 -0.19 9.85 -0.94
N HIS A 120 0.62 9.55 -1.94
CA HIS A 120 0.39 9.96 -3.31
C HIS A 120 0.28 8.74 -4.22
N VAL A 121 -0.80 8.68 -5.01
CA VAL A 121 -1.01 7.67 -6.03
C VAL A 121 -1.27 8.40 -7.34
N THR A 122 -0.49 8.06 -8.38
CA THR A 122 -0.66 8.64 -9.71
C THR A 122 -0.63 7.56 -10.78
N HIS A 123 -1.27 7.85 -11.90
CA HIS A 123 -1.14 7.02 -13.09
C HIS A 123 0.27 7.16 -13.68
N SER A 124 0.88 6.03 -13.99
CA SER A 124 2.10 5.98 -14.80
C SER A 124 1.73 5.41 -16.15
N SER A 125 2.15 6.06 -17.25
CA SER A 125 2.29 5.32 -18.51
C SER A 125 3.54 4.45 -18.43
N ARG A 126 3.63 3.43 -19.29
CA ARG A 126 4.86 2.64 -19.44
C ARG A 126 6.03 3.51 -19.92
N ASP A 127 5.72 4.54 -20.72
CA ASP A 127 6.68 5.33 -21.48
C ASP A 127 7.10 6.65 -20.80
N ASN A 128 6.31 7.20 -19.86
CA ASN A 128 6.68 8.40 -19.07
C ASN A 128 7.48 8.06 -17.81
N ARG A 129 8.17 6.92 -17.79
CA ARG A 129 9.14 6.66 -16.73
C ARG A 129 10.46 7.32 -17.12
N ALA A 130 10.74 8.44 -16.47
CA ALA A 130 12.14 8.76 -16.25
C ALA A 130 12.73 7.59 -15.45
N ALA A 131 13.61 6.82 -16.09
CA ALA A 131 14.41 5.80 -15.44
C ALA A 131 15.34 6.52 -14.45
N PHE A 132 14.85 6.81 -13.25
CA PHE A 132 15.66 7.39 -12.19
C PHE A 132 16.52 6.28 -11.60
N GLY A 133 17.70 6.10 -12.18
CA GLY A 133 18.60 5.01 -11.82
C GLY A 133 19.86 4.81 -12.68
N THR A 134 20.13 5.63 -13.69
CA THR A 134 21.49 5.76 -14.25
C THR A 134 21.95 7.20 -14.09
N THR A 135 22.14 7.63 -12.84
CA THR A 135 23.07 8.72 -12.61
C THR A 135 24.47 8.11 -12.77
N ASP A 136 24.97 8.08 -14.01
CA ASP A 136 26.41 8.22 -14.23
C ASP A 136 26.78 9.63 -13.73
N LEU A 137 26.86 9.78 -12.40
CA LEU A 137 27.71 10.81 -11.81
C LEU A 137 29.13 10.31 -12.03
N GLN A 138 29.64 10.54 -13.24
CA GLN A 138 31.07 10.51 -13.47
C GLN A 138 31.68 11.59 -12.58
N SER A 139 32.36 11.12 -11.53
CA SER A 139 33.32 11.88 -10.72
C SER A 139 34.52 12.30 -11.56
#